data_AF-A0A484N682-F1
#
_entry.id   AF-A0A484N682-F1
#
_cell.length_a   1.000
_cell.length_b   1.000
_cell.length_c   1.000
_cell.angle_alpha   90.00
_cell.angle_beta   90.00
_cell.angle_gamma   90.00
#
_symmetry.space_group_name_H-M   'P 1'
#
loop_
_entity.id
_entity.type
_entity.pdbx_description
1 polymer ?
#
loop_
_entity_poly.entity_id
_entity_poly.type
_entity_poly.pdbx_seq_one_letter_code
_entity_poly.pdbx_strand_id
1 'polypeptide(L)'
;MLDGWRRFVARQKVMKKTHCYLVDTSGIIPGAAVSDLQFNIISEDPFIVHGLKIIPLPVWHGTGYRSLGFRFGNVCYISDVSEIPQETYSLLEDCELLILDALRPDRSSATHFGLPRALEEVWKIKPTRTLFTGMMHLMDHEKINKALLQLKETEDLDVQLSHDGMRVPVRLCSLSQS
;
A
#
# COMPACT_ATOMS: atom_id res chain seq x y z
N MET A 1 21.38 7.43 5.29
CA MET A 1 20.86 8.31 6.38
C MET A 1 20.48 9.72 5.91
N LEU A 2 21.27 10.41 5.07
CA LEU A 2 20.97 11.79 4.66
C LEU A 2 19.70 11.96 3.79
N ASP A 3 19.37 10.97 2.95
CA ASP A 3 18.19 11.05 2.07
C ASP A 3 16.85 10.83 2.79
N GLY A 4 16.82 9.92 3.78
CA GLY A 4 15.62 9.67 4.60
C GLY A 4 15.22 10.90 5.43
N TRP A 5 16.20 11.58 6.02
CA TRP A 5 15.97 12.82 6.78
C TRP A 5 15.46 13.95 5.88
N ARG A 6 16.05 14.14 4.70
CA ARG A 6 15.59 15.15 3.73
C ARG A 6 14.14 14.90 3.27
N ARG A 7 13.78 13.64 3.02
CA ARG A 7 12.41 13.24 2.65
C ARG A 7 11.42 13.45 3.80
N PHE A 8 11.79 13.13 5.03
CA PHE A 8 10.97 13.41 6.21
C PHE A 8 10.71 14.90 6.40
N VAL A 9 11.74 15.73 6.31
CA VAL A 9 11.63 17.19 6.42
C VAL A 9 10.72 17.75 5.31
N ALA A 10 10.80 17.22 4.09
CA ALA A 10 9.89 17.60 3.01
C ALA A 10 8.42 17.23 3.32
N ARG A 11 8.16 16.02 3.84
CA ARG A 11 6.81 15.61 4.26
C ARG A 11 6.28 16.44 5.43
N GLN A 12 7.10 16.73 6.44
CA GLN A 12 6.70 17.61 7.55
C GLN A 12 6.36 19.02 7.06
N LYS A 13 7.08 19.56 6.07
CA LYS A 13 6.74 20.85 5.45
C LYS A 13 5.39 20.81 4.73
N VAL A 14 5.08 19.72 4.02
CA VAL A 14 3.76 19.53 3.39
C VAL A 14 2.67 19.44 4.45
N MET A 15 2.85 18.61 5.47
CA MET A 15 1.89 18.45 6.58
C MET A 15 1.65 19.76 7.31
N LYS A 16 2.68 20.56 7.59
CA LYS A 16 2.52 21.91 8.17
C LYS A 16 1.72 22.85 7.29
N LYS A 17 1.77 22.70 5.96
CA LYS A 17 1.05 23.57 5.03
C LYS A 17 -0.41 23.16 4.84
N THR A 18 -0.70 21.86 4.74
CA THR A 18 -2.05 21.35 4.42
C THR A 18 -2.83 20.91 5.65
N HIS A 19 -2.14 20.53 6.73
CA HIS A 19 -2.71 20.05 7.98
C HIS A 19 -2.03 20.75 9.17
N CYS A 20 -1.91 22.08 9.10
CA CYS A 20 -1.24 22.90 10.11
C CYS A 20 -1.76 22.60 11.53
N TYR A 21 -3.06 22.38 11.68
CA TYR A 21 -3.70 22.06 12.97
C TYR A 21 -3.19 20.79 13.65
N LEU A 22 -2.51 19.89 12.93
CA LEU A 22 -1.90 18.67 13.47
C LEU A 22 -0.43 18.85 13.89
N VAL A 23 0.25 19.91 13.43
CA VAL A 23 1.72 20.03 13.54
C VAL A 23 2.15 21.38 14.12
N ASP A 24 1.34 22.41 13.94
CA ASP A 24 1.59 23.76 14.42
C ASP A 24 0.72 24.05 15.65
N THR A 25 1.37 24.00 16.80
CA THR A 25 0.76 24.19 18.12
C THR A 25 0.91 25.62 18.64
N SER A 26 1.48 26.55 17.84
CA SER A 26 1.75 27.91 18.30
C SER A 26 0.48 28.75 18.51
N GLY A 27 -0.65 28.35 17.93
CA GLY A 27 -1.95 29.02 18.05
C GLY A 27 -2.84 28.52 19.19
N ILE A 28 -2.34 27.65 20.06
CA ILE A 28 -3.16 27.04 21.12
C ILE A 28 -3.43 28.05 22.24
N ILE A 29 -4.71 28.25 22.52
CA ILE A 29 -5.23 29.13 23.57
C ILE A 29 -5.20 28.36 24.91
N PRO A 30 -4.91 29.01 26.05
CA PRO A 30 -5.00 28.35 27.35
C PRO A 30 -6.35 27.65 27.56
N GLY A 31 -6.32 26.35 27.88
CA GLY A 31 -7.53 25.52 28.10
C GLY A 31 -7.97 24.67 26.90
N ALA A 32 -7.37 24.85 25.71
CA ALA A 32 -7.58 23.97 24.56
C ALA A 32 -6.61 22.78 24.59
N ALA A 33 -7.11 21.59 24.25
CA ALA A 33 -6.29 20.39 24.03
C ALA A 33 -6.15 20.13 22.53
N VAL A 34 -4.95 19.79 22.09
CA VAL A 34 -4.69 19.28 20.74
C VAL A 34 -3.98 17.93 20.84
N SER A 35 -4.10 17.12 19.80
CA SER A 35 -3.36 15.86 19.70
C SER A 35 -1.86 16.14 19.59
N ASP A 36 -1.07 15.56 20.49
CA ASP A 36 0.38 15.51 20.35
C ASP A 36 0.75 14.36 19.42
N LEU A 37 1.38 14.67 18.29
CA LEU A 37 1.71 13.68 17.27
C LEU A 37 3.21 13.37 17.27
N GLN A 38 3.54 12.12 17.61
CA GLN A 38 4.88 11.59 17.42
C GLN A 38 4.99 10.92 16.04
N PHE A 39 5.73 11.54 15.13
CA PHE A 39 6.03 10.96 13.83
C PHE A 39 7.18 9.95 13.94
N ASN A 40 6.90 8.68 13.66
CA ASN A 40 7.92 7.64 13.57
C ASN A 40 8.15 7.27 12.10
N ILE A 41 9.41 7.37 11.66
CA ILE A 41 9.79 6.99 10.29
C ILE A 41 10.06 5.49 10.29
N ILE A 42 9.35 4.76 9.43
CA ILE A 42 9.62 3.35 9.17
C ILE A 42 10.71 3.28 8.08
N SER A 43 11.80 2.56 8.36
CA SER A 43 12.87 2.32 7.38
C SER A 43 12.47 1.19 6.41
N GLU A 44 13.34 0.86 5.45
CA GLU A 44 13.15 -0.29 4.56
C GLU A 44 13.53 -1.62 5.25
N ASP A 45 13.93 -1.59 6.53
CA ASP A 45 14.37 -2.76 7.27
C ASP A 45 13.17 -3.50 7.92
N PRO A 46 13.18 -4.84 7.96
CA PRO A 46 12.16 -5.59 8.69
C PRO A 46 12.10 -5.25 10.18
N PHE A 47 10.89 -5.22 10.74
CA PHE A 47 10.65 -4.94 12.16
C PHE A 47 9.53 -5.81 12.72
N ILE A 48 9.37 -5.81 14.05
CA ILE A 48 8.36 -6.62 14.74
C ILE A 48 7.37 -5.69 15.46
N VAL A 49 6.08 -5.95 15.28
CA VAL A 49 4.98 -5.28 16.00
C VAL A 49 4.15 -6.34 16.69
N HIS A 50 4.12 -6.33 18.03
CA HIS A 50 3.35 -7.30 18.83
C HIS A 50 3.59 -8.78 18.43
N GLY A 51 4.83 -9.15 18.11
CA GLY A 51 5.21 -10.51 17.69
C GLY A 51 4.96 -10.82 16.21
N LEU A 52 4.39 -9.89 15.44
CA LEU A 52 4.23 -10.01 13.99
C LEU A 52 5.42 -9.37 13.27
N LYS A 53 6.12 -10.15 12.45
CA LYS A 53 7.18 -9.65 11.57
C LYS A 53 6.55 -8.89 10.39
N ILE A 54 6.95 -7.63 10.23
CA ILE A 54 6.60 -6.77 9.12
C ILE A 54 7.84 -6.58 8.24
N ILE A 55 7.68 -6.80 6.94
CA ILE A 55 8.72 -6.62 5.93
C ILE A 55 8.29 -5.48 5.02
N PRO A 56 8.96 -4.32 5.05
CA PRO A 56 8.71 -3.25 4.10
C PRO A 56 8.93 -3.71 2.65
N LEU A 57 8.08 -3.24 1.74
CA LEU A 57 8.13 -3.51 0.31
C LEU A 57 8.38 -2.19 -0.43
N PRO A 58 9.63 -1.85 -0.78
CA PRO A 58 9.93 -0.58 -1.41
C PRO A 58 9.31 -0.49 -2.80
N VAL A 59 8.59 0.59 -3.09
CA VAL A 59 7.95 0.82 -4.40
C VAL A 59 8.07 2.28 -4.80
N TRP A 60 7.85 2.60 -6.08
CA TRP A 60 7.79 3.97 -6.55
C TRP A 60 6.37 4.48 -6.57
N HIS A 61 6.18 5.73 -6.16
CA HIS A 61 4.92 6.46 -6.26
C HIS A 61 5.20 7.82 -6.91
N GLY A 62 5.39 7.78 -8.22
CA GLY A 62 5.92 8.88 -9.01
C GLY A 62 7.43 9.00 -8.99
N THR A 63 7.93 9.85 -9.88
CA THR A 63 9.36 10.02 -10.12
C THR A 63 10.08 10.52 -8.86
N GLY A 64 11.09 9.76 -8.42
CA GLY A 64 11.95 10.14 -7.31
C GLY A 64 11.32 10.01 -5.92
N TYR A 65 10.11 9.45 -5.82
CA TYR A 65 9.42 9.27 -4.57
C TYR A 65 9.21 7.78 -4.25
N ARG A 66 9.97 7.30 -3.26
CA ARG A 66 9.93 5.91 -2.79
C ARG A 66 8.91 5.81 -1.66
N SER A 67 7.92 4.93 -1.86
CA SER A 67 6.89 4.56 -0.89
C SER A 67 7.14 3.15 -0.36
N LEU A 68 6.39 2.75 0.66
CA LEU A 68 6.46 1.42 1.25
C LEU A 68 5.09 0.75 1.19
N GLY A 69 5.03 -0.40 0.53
CA GLY A 69 4.09 -1.44 0.90
C GLY A 69 4.61 -2.24 2.10
N PHE A 70 3.83 -3.21 2.57
CA PHE A 70 4.20 -4.04 3.71
C PHE A 70 3.77 -5.50 3.48
N ARG A 71 4.68 -6.42 3.80
CA ARG A 71 4.40 -7.84 3.90
C ARG A 71 4.33 -8.28 5.35
N PHE A 72 3.35 -9.14 5.65
CA PHE A 72 3.21 -9.82 6.93
C PHE A 72 2.63 -11.21 6.71
N GLY A 73 3.34 -12.24 7.16
CA GLY A 73 3.07 -13.62 6.73
C GLY A 73 3.11 -13.74 5.20
N ASN A 74 2.05 -14.32 4.62
CA ASN A 74 1.87 -14.47 3.17
C ASN A 74 0.95 -13.40 2.58
N VAL A 75 0.78 -12.27 3.27
CA VAL A 75 0.00 -11.13 2.80
C VAL A 75 0.95 -10.00 2.39
N CYS A 76 0.75 -9.44 1.20
CA CYS A 76 1.45 -8.25 0.74
C CYS A 76 0.44 -7.13 0.48
N TYR A 77 0.63 -5.96 1.09
CA TYR A 77 -0.21 -4.78 0.91
C TYR A 77 0.62 -3.66 0.29
N ILE A 78 0.26 -3.22 -0.91
CA ILE A 78 0.94 -2.18 -1.68
C ILE A 78 -0.11 -1.21 -2.24
N SER A 79 -0.36 -0.11 -1.53
CA SER A 79 -1.14 1.01 -2.08
C SER A 79 -0.24 2.07 -2.68
N ASP A 80 -0.82 2.98 -3.45
CA ASP A 80 -0.14 4.19 -3.96
C ASP A 80 1.17 3.82 -4.66
N VAL A 81 1.09 3.11 -5.80
CA VAL A 81 2.27 2.62 -6.51
C VAL A 81 2.16 2.89 -8.01
N SER A 82 3.23 3.44 -8.58
CA SER A 82 3.40 3.64 -10.03
C SER A 82 4.36 2.63 -10.66
N GLU A 83 5.23 2.00 -9.87
CA GLU A 83 6.20 1.01 -10.33
C GLU A 83 6.72 0.16 -9.16
N ILE A 84 6.84 -1.16 -9.39
CA ILE A 84 7.49 -2.10 -8.48
C ILE A 84 8.93 -2.30 -8.98
N PRO A 85 9.96 -1.88 -8.23
CA PRO A 85 11.33 -2.02 -8.67
C PRO A 85 11.80 -3.49 -8.55
N GLN A 86 12.83 -3.86 -9.32
CA GLN A 86 13.25 -5.25 -9.47
C GLN A 86 13.61 -5.92 -8.13
N GLU A 87 14.22 -5.17 -7.21
CA GLU A 87 14.58 -5.67 -5.88
C GLU A 87 13.38 -6.15 -5.06
N THR A 88 12.20 -5.58 -5.29
CA THR A 88 11.01 -5.85 -4.48
C THR A 88 10.33 -7.15 -4.87
N TYR A 89 10.47 -7.64 -6.11
CA TYR A 89 9.83 -8.90 -6.53
C TYR A 89 10.28 -10.11 -5.71
N SER A 90 11.54 -10.15 -5.27
CA SER A 90 12.04 -11.22 -4.38
C SER A 90 11.29 -11.28 -3.04
N LEU A 91 10.77 -10.13 -2.57
CA LEU A 91 9.99 -10.03 -1.33
C LEU A 91 8.51 -10.40 -1.55
N LEU A 92 8.07 -10.58 -2.80
CA LEU A 92 6.69 -10.90 -3.19
C LEU A 92 6.49 -12.38 -3.52
N GLU A 93 7.55 -13.19 -3.46
CA GLU A 93 7.47 -14.63 -3.66
C GLU A 93 6.57 -15.28 -2.59
N ASP A 94 5.83 -16.34 -2.98
CA ASP A 94 4.88 -17.05 -2.13
C ASP A 94 3.78 -16.16 -1.50
N CYS A 95 3.37 -15.10 -2.21
CA CYS A 95 2.27 -14.25 -1.79
C CYS A 95 0.93 -15.00 -1.92
N GLU A 96 0.24 -15.27 -0.80
CA GLU A 96 -1.12 -15.82 -0.83
C GLU A 96 -2.14 -14.73 -1.13
N LEU A 97 -2.02 -13.57 -0.47
CA LEU A 97 -2.95 -12.45 -0.63
C LEU A 97 -2.19 -11.17 -0.99
N LEU A 98 -2.39 -10.70 -2.22
CA LEU A 98 -1.90 -9.42 -2.67
C LEU A 98 -3.01 -8.37 -2.60
N ILE A 99 -2.76 -7.26 -1.91
CA ILE A 99 -3.62 -6.07 -1.94
C ILE A 99 -2.85 -5.00 -2.70
N LEU A 100 -3.33 -4.59 -3.87
CA LEU A 100 -2.56 -3.78 -4.83
C LEU A 100 -3.33 -2.55 -5.32
N ASP A 101 -2.64 -1.44 -5.50
CA ASP A 101 -3.16 -0.22 -6.11
C ASP A 101 -3.70 -0.45 -7.54
N ALA A 102 -4.91 0.04 -7.81
CA ALA A 102 -5.45 0.21 -9.14
C ALA A 102 -6.42 1.40 -9.17
N LEU A 103 -5.91 2.58 -9.49
CA LEU A 103 -6.64 3.84 -9.39
C LEU A 103 -7.76 3.94 -10.44
N ARG A 104 -7.48 3.54 -11.69
CA ARG A 104 -8.33 3.79 -12.87
C ARG A 104 -8.56 2.54 -13.71
N PRO A 105 -9.70 2.42 -14.41
CA PRO A 105 -9.98 1.25 -15.22
C PRO A 105 -9.12 1.14 -16.49
N ASP A 106 -8.59 2.24 -17.02
CA ASP A 106 -8.06 2.31 -18.38
C ASP A 106 -6.53 2.48 -18.47
N ARG A 107 -5.95 3.38 -17.67
CA ARG A 107 -4.53 3.73 -17.78
C ARG A 107 -3.90 4.12 -16.45
N SER A 108 -2.59 3.90 -16.35
CA SER A 108 -1.78 4.39 -15.24
C SER A 108 -1.66 5.92 -15.29
N SER A 109 -1.40 6.49 -14.12
CA SER A 109 -1.01 7.88 -13.95
C SER A 109 0.48 7.96 -13.60
N ALA A 110 1.00 9.19 -13.42
CA ALA A 110 2.38 9.36 -12.99
C ALA A 110 2.67 8.70 -11.63
N THR A 111 1.66 8.53 -10.77
CA THR A 111 1.83 8.11 -9.39
C THR A 111 1.11 6.81 -9.02
N HIS A 112 0.15 6.35 -9.84
CA HIS A 112 -0.64 5.16 -9.57
C HIS A 112 -0.77 4.24 -10.77
N PHE A 113 -0.92 2.95 -10.51
CA PHE A 113 -1.30 1.99 -11.53
C PHE A 113 -2.75 2.21 -12.00
N GLY A 114 -2.96 1.99 -13.29
CA GLY A 114 -4.28 1.66 -13.83
C GLY A 114 -4.48 0.15 -13.77
N LEU A 115 -5.73 -0.30 -13.84
CA LEU A 115 -6.11 -1.69 -13.77
C LEU A 115 -5.34 -2.60 -14.75
N PRO A 116 -5.12 -2.23 -16.03
CA PRO A 116 -4.36 -3.09 -16.94
C PRO A 116 -2.91 -3.32 -16.46
N ARG A 117 -2.26 -2.27 -15.96
CA ARG A 117 -0.90 -2.39 -15.43
C ARG A 117 -0.87 -3.16 -14.11
N ALA A 118 -1.87 -2.97 -13.25
CA ALA A 118 -1.98 -3.73 -12.02
C ALA A 118 -2.13 -5.23 -12.32
N LEU A 119 -2.94 -5.60 -13.32
CA LEU A 119 -3.07 -6.98 -13.79
C LEU A 119 -1.74 -7.55 -14.34
N GLU A 120 -0.96 -6.76 -15.10
CA GLU A 120 0.40 -7.13 -15.51
C GLU A 120 1.30 -7.50 -14.33
N GLU A 121 1.21 -6.76 -13.22
CA GLU A 121 1.95 -7.09 -12.01
C GLU A 121 1.42 -8.35 -11.33
N VAL A 122 0.11 -8.57 -11.31
CA VAL A 122 -0.48 -9.82 -10.78
C VAL A 122 0.00 -11.03 -11.57
N TRP A 123 0.04 -11.00 -12.91
CA TRP A 123 0.54 -12.12 -13.71
C TRP A 123 2.02 -12.42 -13.47
N LYS A 124 2.82 -11.41 -13.12
CA LYS A 124 4.25 -11.58 -12.76
C LYS A 124 4.40 -12.17 -11.36
N ILE A 125 3.67 -11.63 -10.38
CA ILE A 125 3.79 -12.00 -8.96
C ILE A 125 3.11 -13.36 -8.69
N LYS A 126 2.04 -13.68 -9.41
CA LYS A 126 1.23 -14.89 -9.29
C LYS A 126 0.75 -15.18 -7.86
N PRO A 127 0.10 -14.22 -7.19
CA PRO A 127 -0.46 -14.47 -5.87
C PRO A 127 -1.66 -15.44 -5.96
N THR A 128 -1.97 -16.13 -4.86
CA THR A 128 -3.18 -17.00 -4.82
C THR A 128 -4.46 -16.20 -4.99
N ARG A 129 -4.52 -14.98 -4.43
CA ARG A 129 -5.65 -14.06 -4.57
C ARG A 129 -5.17 -12.62 -4.57
N THR A 130 -5.81 -11.77 -5.37
CA THR A 130 -5.56 -10.33 -5.39
C THR A 130 -6.81 -9.51 -5.10
N LEU A 131 -6.64 -8.47 -4.29
CA LEU A 131 -7.62 -7.42 -4.04
C LEU A 131 -7.08 -6.07 -4.53
N PHE A 132 -7.75 -5.45 -5.48
CA PHE A 132 -7.38 -4.11 -5.91
C PHE A 132 -7.94 -3.04 -4.97
N THR A 133 -7.15 -2.03 -4.64
CA THR A 133 -7.52 -0.91 -3.76
C THR A 133 -7.13 0.45 -4.36
N GLY A 134 -7.49 1.55 -3.69
CA GLY A 134 -7.16 2.91 -4.13
C GLY A 134 -7.99 3.43 -5.32
N MET A 135 -9.11 2.77 -5.63
CA MET A 135 -9.88 3.03 -6.84
C MET A 135 -10.57 4.40 -6.81
N MET A 136 -10.54 5.15 -7.92
CA MET A 136 -11.27 6.40 -8.06
C MET A 136 -12.72 6.18 -8.53
N HIS A 137 -13.52 7.25 -8.52
CA HIS A 137 -14.95 7.24 -8.89
C HIS A 137 -15.29 6.69 -10.29
N LEU A 138 -14.31 6.60 -11.20
CA LEU A 138 -14.50 6.01 -12.54
C LEU A 138 -14.42 4.47 -12.54
N MET A 139 -13.98 3.87 -11.44
CA MET A 139 -13.90 2.43 -11.26
C MET A 139 -15.21 1.92 -10.65
N ASP A 140 -16.21 1.68 -11.49
CA ASP A 140 -17.48 1.11 -11.03
C ASP A 140 -17.27 -0.31 -10.48
N HIS A 141 -17.59 -0.50 -9.20
CA HIS A 141 -17.21 -1.71 -8.46
C HIS A 141 -17.84 -2.99 -9.05
N GLU A 142 -19.15 -2.97 -9.25
CA GLU A 142 -19.91 -4.13 -9.73
C GLU A 142 -19.58 -4.46 -11.19
N LYS A 143 -19.53 -3.44 -12.05
CA LYS A 143 -19.22 -3.61 -13.47
C LYS A 143 -17.83 -4.20 -13.67
N ILE A 144 -16.83 -3.70 -12.94
CA ILE A 144 -15.45 -4.16 -13.07
C ILE A 144 -15.29 -5.55 -12.45
N ASN A 145 -15.86 -5.81 -11.27
CA ASN A 145 -15.80 -7.15 -10.67
C ASN A 145 -16.44 -8.23 -11.55
N LYS A 146 -17.54 -7.90 -12.25
CA LYS A 146 -18.14 -8.82 -13.22
C LYS A 146 -17.17 -9.19 -14.35
N ALA A 147 -16.37 -8.24 -14.83
CA ALA A 147 -15.34 -8.49 -15.84
C ALA A 147 -14.15 -9.27 -15.26
N LEU A 148 -13.70 -8.92 -14.06
CA LEU A 148 -12.60 -9.61 -13.38
C LEU A 148 -12.92 -11.08 -13.05
N LEU A 149 -14.18 -11.39 -12.74
CA LEU A 149 -14.62 -12.77 -12.50
C LEU A 149 -14.41 -13.68 -13.73
N GLN A 150 -14.50 -13.12 -14.94
CA GLN A 150 -14.24 -13.87 -16.17
C GLN A 150 -12.77 -14.33 -16.25
N LEU A 151 -11.83 -13.52 -15.73
CA LEU A 151 -10.41 -13.88 -15.71
C LEU A 151 -10.13 -15.08 -14.80
N LYS A 152 -10.93 -15.27 -13.74
CA LYS A 152 -10.82 -16.47 -12.90
C LYS A 152 -11.20 -17.73 -13.68
N GLU A 153 -12.20 -17.65 -14.55
CA GLU A 153 -12.64 -18.78 -15.36
C GLU A 153 -11.71 -19.05 -16.55
N THR A 154 -11.18 -18.00 -17.19
CA THR A 154 -10.39 -18.13 -18.42
C THR A 154 -8.89 -18.29 -18.18
N GLU A 155 -8.36 -17.70 -17.11
CA GLU A 155 -6.93 -17.60 -16.84
C GLU A 155 -6.53 -18.09 -15.44
N ASP A 156 -7.48 -18.64 -14.66
CA ASP A 156 -7.27 -19.04 -13.26
C ASP A 156 -6.75 -17.89 -12.37
N LEU A 157 -7.12 -16.66 -12.71
CA LEU A 157 -6.68 -15.45 -12.00
C LEU A 157 -7.74 -15.00 -10.98
N ASP A 158 -7.52 -15.26 -9.69
CA ASP A 158 -8.43 -14.80 -8.62
C ASP A 158 -8.15 -13.33 -8.25
N VAL A 159 -8.85 -12.42 -8.95
CA VAL A 159 -8.75 -10.97 -8.78
C VAL A 159 -10.13 -10.35 -8.53
N GLN A 160 -10.21 -9.37 -7.63
CA GLN A 160 -11.41 -8.56 -7.43
C GLN A 160 -11.06 -7.17 -6.88
N LEU A 161 -11.96 -6.21 -7.04
CA LEU A 161 -11.91 -4.93 -6.36
C LEU A 161 -12.29 -5.11 -4.87
N SER A 162 -11.51 -4.49 -3.98
CA SER A 162 -11.85 -4.37 -2.56
C SER A 162 -13.04 -3.42 -2.34
N HIS A 163 -13.63 -3.45 -1.14
CA HIS A 163 -14.65 -2.49 -0.72
C HIS A 163 -14.49 -2.18 0.77
N ASP A 164 -15.02 -1.03 1.19
CA ASP A 164 -15.01 -0.63 2.58
C ASP A 164 -15.72 -1.66 3.45
N GLY A 165 -15.12 -1.97 4.60
CA GLY A 165 -15.62 -3.00 5.52
C GLY A 165 -15.36 -4.45 5.10
N MET A 166 -14.71 -4.71 3.96
CA MET A 166 -14.29 -6.06 3.57
C MET A 166 -13.39 -6.68 4.66
N ARG A 167 -13.70 -7.92 5.04
CA ARG A 167 -12.89 -8.70 6.00
C ARG A 167 -12.37 -9.94 5.31
N VAL A 168 -11.07 -10.17 5.44
CA VAL A 168 -10.40 -11.34 4.85
C VAL A 168 -9.70 -12.10 5.97
N PRO A 169 -10.07 -13.36 6.22
CA PRO A 169 -9.33 -14.19 7.16
C PRO A 169 -7.95 -14.47 6.59
N VAL A 170 -6.92 -14.29 7.41
CA VAL A 170 -5.53 -14.54 7.04
C VAL A 170 -4.90 -15.48 8.06
N ARG A 171 -4.02 -16.37 7.58
CA ARG A 171 -3.21 -17.22 8.45
C ARG A 171 -1.88 -16.51 8.66
N LEU A 172 -1.59 -16.18 9.92
CA LEU A 172 -0.32 -15.62 10.31
C LEU A 172 0.41 -16.67 11.12
N CYS A 173 1.59 -17.09 10.65
CA CYS A 173 2.49 -17.87 11.48
C CYS A 173 3.05 -16.94 12.56
N SER A 174 2.68 -17.15 13.81
CA SER A 174 3.40 -16.53 14.92
C SER A 174 4.83 -17.09 14.92
N LEU A 175 5.82 -16.22 15.10
CA LEU A 175 7.13 -16.68 15.51
C LEU A 175 6.92 -17.38 16.86
N SER A 176 7.26 -18.67 16.96
CA SER A 176 7.27 -19.34 18.25
C SER A 176 8.21 -18.54 19.15
N GLN A 177 7.69 -18.04 20.27
CA GLN A 177 8.55 -17.50 21.32
C GLN A 177 9.48 -18.64 21.74
N SER A 178 10.76 -18.47 21.44
CA SER A 178 11.83 -19.32 21.99
C SER A 178 12.35 -18.68 23.26
#